data_AF-A0A9X3WVK6-F1
#
_entry.id   AF-A0A9X3WVK6-F1
#
_cell.length_a   1.000
_cell.length_b   1.000
_cell.length_c   1.000
_cell.angle_alpha   90.00
_cell.angle_beta   90.00
_cell.angle_gamma   90.00
#
_symmetry.space_group_name_H-M   'P 1'
#
loop_
_entity.id
_entity.type
_entity.pdbx_description
1 polymer ?
#
loop_
_entity_poly.entity_id
_entity_poly.type
_entity_poly.pdbx_seq_one_letter_code
_entity_poly.pdbx_strand_id
1 'polypeptide(L)'
;MKKRGQFGMFFGVAMLSLVATGARPAFAAPPPACDTDTLQRMYEVGYQNGQSLLQRAWSRINRCSKLRDFREIVRSTFAEAAVPTTSMMVACRMSGMHDGYYDAIAAIDSSCRTCVLQQDWAVGDYAAHTYCALGGLSIPVEQFSSGPRRVCGAAARMQCRRQFDQSARNTCGELMSTNPPDRFRSLACTGE
;
A
#
# COMPACT_ATOMS: atom_id res chain seq x y z
N MET A 1 29.46 -66.02 -37.15
CA MET A 1 30.05 -65.68 -35.83
C MET A 1 30.76 -64.33 -35.93
N LYS A 2 30.18 -63.24 -35.40
CA LYS A 2 30.87 -61.95 -35.30
C LYS A 2 30.47 -61.26 -34.00
N LYS A 3 31.49 -60.80 -33.27
CA LYS A 3 31.51 -60.46 -31.85
C LYS A 3 30.82 -59.13 -31.53
N ARG A 4 30.42 -59.07 -30.25
CA ARG A 4 29.82 -58.00 -29.45
C ARG A 4 30.47 -56.62 -29.59
N GLY A 5 29.65 -55.58 -29.50
CA GLY A 5 30.05 -54.21 -29.17
C GLY A 5 29.12 -53.66 -28.08
N GLN A 6 29.65 -53.57 -26.87
CA GLN A 6 29.02 -53.15 -25.63
C GLN A 6 29.10 -51.62 -25.53
N PHE A 7 27.97 -50.92 -25.50
CA PHE A 7 27.92 -49.49 -25.15
C PHE A 7 27.07 -49.34 -23.89
N GLY A 8 27.75 -49.32 -22.74
CA GLY A 8 27.16 -48.96 -21.46
C GLY A 8 26.92 -47.46 -21.42
N MET A 9 25.64 -47.07 -21.44
CA MET A 9 25.20 -45.68 -21.30
C MET A 9 25.09 -45.37 -19.81
N PHE A 10 26.10 -44.69 -19.26
CA PHE A 10 26.07 -44.16 -17.90
C PHE A 10 25.04 -43.03 -17.80
N PHE A 11 23.89 -43.32 -17.21
CA PHE A 11 22.92 -42.30 -16.77
C PHE A 11 23.51 -41.54 -15.56
N GLY A 12 24.19 -40.44 -15.84
CA GLY A 12 24.61 -39.47 -14.83
C GLY A 12 23.41 -38.68 -14.34
N VAL A 13 22.86 -39.04 -13.19
CA VAL A 13 21.88 -38.23 -12.46
C VAL A 13 22.64 -37.04 -11.86
N ALA A 14 22.65 -35.92 -12.58
CA ALA A 14 23.07 -34.64 -12.03
C ALA A 14 22.01 -34.20 -11.00
N MET A 15 22.25 -34.50 -9.72
CA MET A 15 21.57 -33.82 -8.61
C MET A 15 21.93 -32.33 -8.68
N LEU A 16 21.12 -31.53 -9.36
CA LEU A 16 21.05 -30.11 -9.13
C LEU A 16 20.52 -29.90 -7.71
N SER A 17 21.44 -29.73 -6.77
CA SER A 17 21.15 -29.16 -5.45
C SER A 17 20.66 -27.73 -5.67
N LEU A 18 19.34 -27.55 -5.85
CA LEU A 18 18.70 -26.27 -5.64
C LEU A 18 18.92 -25.92 -4.16
N VAL A 19 20.00 -25.18 -3.91
CA VAL A 19 20.08 -24.37 -2.70
C VAL A 19 19.01 -23.32 -2.88
N ALA A 20 17.81 -23.62 -2.36
CA ALA A 20 16.80 -22.61 -2.10
C ALA A 20 17.40 -21.67 -1.06
N THR A 21 18.24 -20.73 -1.50
CA THR A 21 18.45 -19.48 -0.78
C THR A 21 17.08 -18.83 -0.78
N GLY A 22 16.26 -19.19 0.21
CA GLY A 22 15.00 -18.55 0.47
C GLY A 22 15.33 -17.08 0.63
N ALA A 23 15.00 -16.30 -0.40
CA ALA A 23 15.03 -14.86 -0.31
C ALA A 23 14.14 -14.55 0.90
N ARG A 24 14.78 -14.18 2.02
CA ARG A 24 14.05 -13.68 3.16
C ARG A 24 13.22 -12.53 2.60
N PRO A 25 11.88 -12.55 2.75
CA PRO A 25 11.08 -11.39 2.38
C PRO A 25 11.76 -10.16 2.97
N ALA A 26 11.81 -9.08 2.19
CA ALA A 26 12.35 -7.81 2.68
C ALA A 26 11.41 -7.29 3.78
N PHE A 27 11.56 -7.85 4.98
CA PHE A 27 10.86 -7.44 6.18
C PHE A 27 11.46 -6.14 6.68
N ALA A 28 10.64 -5.30 7.31
CA ALA A 28 11.16 -4.21 8.13
C ALA A 28 12.16 -4.80 9.14
N ALA A 29 13.38 -4.25 9.15
CA ALA A 29 14.42 -4.71 10.06
C ALA A 29 13.90 -4.62 11.50
N PRO A 30 14.07 -5.67 12.32
CA PRO A 30 13.62 -5.64 13.70
C PRO A 30 14.27 -4.47 14.45
N PRO A 31 13.58 -3.87 15.44
CA PRO A 31 14.17 -2.84 16.28
C PRO A 31 15.47 -3.34 16.94
N PRO A 32 16.45 -2.47 17.25
CA PRO A 32 17.69 -2.87 17.90
C PRO A 32 17.49 -3.64 19.21
N ALA A 33 16.40 -3.36 19.94
CA ALA A 33 16.04 -4.09 21.15
C ALA A 33 15.68 -5.57 20.92
N CYS A 34 15.44 -5.97 19.67
CA CYS A 34 15.01 -7.31 19.26
C CYS A 34 16.07 -8.05 18.41
N ASP A 35 17.34 -7.62 18.45
CA ASP A 35 18.40 -8.10 17.55
C ASP A 35 19.05 -9.44 17.99
N THR A 36 18.72 -9.96 19.18
CA THR A 36 19.17 -11.32 19.57
C THR A 36 18.35 -12.39 18.86
N ASP A 37 18.95 -13.53 18.52
CA ASP A 37 18.28 -14.64 17.80
C ASP A 37 16.89 -15.00 18.36
N THR A 38 16.76 -15.08 19.68
CA THR A 38 15.49 -15.41 20.34
C THR A 38 14.46 -14.30 20.19
N LEU A 39 14.85 -13.04 20.40
CA LEU A 39 13.95 -11.89 20.29
C LEU A 39 13.54 -11.61 18.84
N GLN A 40 14.46 -11.82 17.89
CA GLN A 40 14.22 -11.71 16.47
C GLN A 40 13.16 -12.72 16.01
N ARG A 41 13.25 -13.98 16.47
CA ARG A 41 12.20 -14.99 16.20
C ARG A 41 10.84 -14.56 16.76
N MET A 42 10.82 -14.00 17.98
CA MET A 42 9.56 -13.51 18.57
C MET A 42 8.96 -12.37 17.76
N TYR A 43 9.79 -11.43 17.30
CA TYR A 43 9.39 -10.37 16.36
C TYR A 43 8.83 -10.95 15.06
N GLU A 44 9.53 -11.88 14.40
CA GLU A 44 9.10 -12.46 13.13
C GLU A 44 7.77 -13.23 13.27
N VAL A 45 7.60 -14.00 14.36
CA VAL A 45 6.32 -14.64 14.70
C VAL A 45 5.23 -13.59 14.90
N GLY A 46 5.54 -12.49 15.57
CA GLY A 46 4.65 -11.34 15.69
C GLY A 46 4.19 -10.82 14.33
N TYR A 47 5.16 -10.52 13.48
CA TYR A 47 4.96 -9.97 12.13
C TYR A 47 4.06 -10.85 11.25
N GLN A 48 4.38 -12.15 11.17
CA GLN A 48 3.58 -13.10 10.38
C GLN A 48 2.15 -13.23 10.91
N ASN A 49 1.97 -13.22 12.24
CA ASN A 49 0.65 -13.23 12.86
C ASN A 49 -0.12 -11.95 12.54
N GLY A 50 0.54 -10.79 12.60
CA GLY A 50 -0.06 -9.51 12.27
C GLY A 50 -0.58 -9.47 10.84
N GLN A 51 0.28 -9.82 9.88
CA GLN A 51 -0.11 -9.90 8.48
C GLN A 51 -1.28 -10.86 8.25
N SER A 52 -1.18 -12.08 8.78
CA SER A 52 -2.19 -13.12 8.59
C SER A 52 -3.55 -12.71 9.17
N LEU A 53 -3.57 -12.07 10.34
CA LEU A 53 -4.81 -11.67 10.98
C LEU A 53 -5.52 -10.59 10.16
N LEU A 54 -4.81 -9.54 9.72
CA LEU A 54 -5.44 -8.49 8.91
C LEU A 54 -5.85 -8.97 7.53
N GLN A 55 -5.05 -9.81 6.87
CA GLN A 55 -5.45 -10.37 5.58
C GLN A 55 -6.72 -11.22 5.71
N ARG A 56 -6.87 -12.02 6.76
CA ARG A 56 -8.09 -12.78 7.04
C ARG A 56 -9.28 -11.89 7.40
N ALA A 57 -9.04 -10.83 8.17
CA ALA A 57 -10.09 -9.87 8.50
C ALA A 57 -10.57 -9.14 7.23
N TRP A 58 -9.63 -8.70 6.39
CA TRP A 58 -9.92 -8.05 5.13
C TRP A 58 -10.61 -8.98 4.14
N SER A 59 -10.20 -10.25 4.01
CA SER A 59 -10.81 -11.18 3.05
C SER A 59 -12.30 -11.43 3.31
N ARG A 60 -12.77 -11.25 4.56
CA ARG A 60 -14.20 -11.30 4.91
C ARG A 60 -14.98 -10.07 4.44
N ILE A 61 -14.32 -8.92 4.36
CA ILE A 61 -14.91 -7.66 3.88
C ILE A 61 -14.81 -7.59 2.35
N ASN A 62 -13.58 -7.75 1.83
CA ASN A 62 -13.17 -7.76 0.42
C ASN A 62 -13.87 -6.69 -0.44
N ARG A 63 -14.01 -5.49 0.10
CA ARG A 63 -14.69 -4.35 -0.56
C ARG A 63 -13.87 -3.09 -0.37
N CYS A 64 -13.24 -2.61 -1.43
CA CYS A 64 -12.37 -1.45 -1.38
C CYS A 64 -13.05 -0.15 -0.93
N SER A 65 -14.37 -0.02 -1.14
CA SER A 65 -15.17 1.08 -0.57
C SER A 65 -15.18 1.12 0.95
N LYS A 66 -14.86 0.01 1.62
CA LYS A 66 -14.76 -0.13 3.08
C LYS A 66 -13.34 -0.02 3.61
N LEU A 67 -12.35 0.24 2.76
CA LEU A 67 -10.95 0.29 3.18
C LEU A 67 -10.69 1.38 4.24
N ARG A 68 -11.30 2.56 4.10
CA ARG A 68 -11.17 3.64 5.09
C ARG A 68 -11.73 3.23 6.45
N ASP A 69 -12.96 2.70 6.46
CA ASP A 69 -13.62 2.25 7.69
C ASP A 69 -12.81 1.10 8.33
N PHE A 70 -12.29 0.19 7.52
CA PHE A 70 -11.40 -0.88 7.98
C PHE A 70 -10.11 -0.34 8.61
N ARG A 71 -9.43 0.62 7.97
CA ARG A 71 -8.24 1.27 8.54
C ARG A 71 -8.52 1.94 9.87
N GLU A 72 -9.68 2.58 9.99
CA GLU A 72 -10.06 3.25 11.24
C GLU A 72 -10.29 2.27 12.37
N ILE A 73 -11.03 1.18 12.12
CA ILE A 73 -11.26 0.10 13.11
C ILE A 73 -9.93 -0.53 13.54
N VAL A 74 -9.05 -0.79 12.58
CA VAL A 74 -7.74 -1.38 12.88
C VAL A 74 -6.90 -0.42 13.73
N ARG A 75 -6.88 0.86 13.38
CA ARG A 75 -6.17 1.90 14.14
C ARG A 75 -6.72 2.04 15.57
N SER A 76 -8.03 2.11 15.74
CA SER A 76 -8.65 2.24 17.07
C SER A 76 -8.38 1.02 17.95
N THR A 77 -8.49 -0.18 17.37
CA THR A 77 -8.20 -1.45 18.07
C THR A 77 -6.76 -1.48 18.61
N PHE A 78 -5.80 -0.96 17.85
CA PHE A 78 -4.40 -0.91 18.31
C PHE A 78 -4.09 0.24 19.25
N ALA A 79 -4.75 1.39 19.10
CA ALA A 79 -4.57 2.50 20.03
C ALA A 79 -5.05 2.14 21.44
N GLU A 80 -6.09 1.30 21.55
CA GLU A 80 -6.66 0.84 22.82
C GLU A 80 -5.93 -0.38 23.39
N ALA A 81 -5.18 -1.13 22.58
CA ALA A 81 -4.39 -2.26 23.01
C ALA A 81 -3.12 -1.80 23.74
N ALA A 82 -3.24 -1.47 25.02
CA ALA A 82 -2.07 -1.30 25.88
C ALA A 82 -1.26 -2.61 25.89
N VAL A 83 -0.04 -2.59 25.34
CA VAL A 83 0.86 -3.74 25.36
C VAL A 83 1.42 -3.89 26.77
N PRO A 84 1.09 -4.97 27.50
CA PRO A 84 1.71 -5.19 28.80
C PRO A 84 3.19 -5.52 28.58
N THR A 85 4.08 -4.62 28.98
CA THR A 85 5.55 -4.78 28.86
C THR A 85 6.10 -5.65 29.99
N THR A 86 5.51 -6.83 30.20
CA THR A 86 5.95 -7.75 31.26
C THR A 86 7.22 -8.53 30.87
N SER A 87 7.57 -8.57 29.57
CA SER A 87 8.78 -9.23 29.07
C SER A 87 9.24 -8.64 27.73
N MET A 88 10.56 -8.59 27.51
CA MET A 88 11.16 -8.18 26.22
C MET A 88 10.71 -9.08 25.06
N MET A 89 10.51 -10.39 25.30
CA MET A 89 9.98 -11.30 24.28
C MET A 89 8.57 -10.91 23.83
N VAL A 90 7.72 -10.51 24.78
CA VAL A 90 6.36 -10.03 24.50
C VAL A 90 6.43 -8.70 23.76
N ALA A 91 7.28 -7.78 24.20
CA ALA A 91 7.48 -6.49 23.53
C ALA A 91 7.93 -6.67 22.07
N CYS A 92 8.92 -7.51 21.80
CA CYS A 92 9.39 -7.80 20.44
C CYS A 92 8.31 -8.48 19.59
N ARG A 93 7.57 -9.44 20.14
CA ARG A 93 6.45 -10.08 19.44
C ARG A 93 5.35 -9.08 19.08
N MET A 94 4.99 -8.19 20.00
CA MET A 94 3.98 -7.18 19.75
C MET A 94 4.46 -6.15 18.73
N SER A 95 5.72 -5.69 18.81
CA SER A 95 6.34 -4.82 17.80
C SER A 95 6.25 -5.42 16.41
N GLY A 96 6.67 -6.68 16.25
CA GLY A 96 6.57 -7.37 14.97
C GLY A 96 5.12 -7.43 14.49
N MET A 97 4.17 -7.72 15.38
CA MET A 97 2.75 -7.72 15.04
C MET A 97 2.27 -6.39 14.47
N HIS A 98 2.66 -5.26 15.09
CA HIS A 98 2.37 -3.92 14.60
C HIS A 98 2.95 -3.67 13.20
N ASP A 99 4.22 -4.02 12.97
CA ASP A 99 4.85 -3.84 11.66
C ASP A 99 4.19 -4.71 10.59
N GLY A 100 3.85 -5.95 10.93
CA GLY A 100 3.08 -6.84 10.06
C GLY A 100 1.70 -6.28 9.70
N TYR A 101 1.07 -5.55 10.63
CA TYR A 101 -0.20 -4.87 10.34
C TYR A 101 -0.05 -3.73 9.35
N TYR A 102 0.95 -2.87 9.55
CA TYR A 102 1.21 -1.76 8.62
C TYR A 102 1.46 -2.26 7.20
N ASP A 103 2.28 -3.31 7.05
CA ASP A 103 2.57 -3.89 5.74
C ASP A 103 1.35 -4.55 5.11
N ALA A 104 0.52 -5.24 5.91
CA ALA A 104 -0.73 -5.81 5.40
C ALA A 104 -1.72 -4.73 4.97
N ILE A 105 -1.87 -3.62 5.71
CA ILE A 105 -2.70 -2.49 5.29
C ILE A 105 -2.17 -1.89 4.00
N ALA A 106 -0.86 -1.71 3.86
CA ALA A 106 -0.25 -1.19 2.65
C ALA A 106 -0.49 -2.12 1.44
N ALA A 107 -0.40 -3.43 1.63
CA ALA A 107 -0.71 -4.42 0.60
C ALA A 107 -2.21 -4.45 0.24
N ILE A 108 -3.09 -4.30 1.22
CA ILE A 108 -4.54 -4.19 0.98
C ILE A 108 -4.85 -2.90 0.23
N ASP A 109 -4.26 -1.78 0.66
CA ASP A 109 -4.42 -0.47 0.02
C ASP A 109 -3.95 -0.55 -1.44
N SER A 110 -2.79 -1.15 -1.70
CA SER A 110 -2.31 -1.36 -3.06
C SER A 110 -3.22 -2.29 -3.89
N SER A 111 -3.80 -3.33 -3.29
CA SER A 111 -4.79 -4.19 -3.96
C SER A 111 -6.09 -3.46 -4.29
N CYS A 112 -6.45 -2.46 -3.49
CA CYS A 112 -7.63 -1.64 -3.67
C CYS A 112 -7.43 -0.42 -4.55
N ARG A 113 -6.19 -0.14 -4.96
CA ARG A 113 -5.85 0.79 -6.03
C ARG A 113 -6.16 0.15 -7.39
N THR A 114 -7.39 -0.31 -7.60
CA THR A 114 -7.88 -0.59 -8.95
C THR A 114 -8.23 0.75 -9.58
N CYS A 115 -7.58 1.06 -10.68
CA CYS A 115 -7.72 2.33 -11.40
C CYS A 115 -9.06 2.32 -12.15
N VAL A 116 -10.13 2.67 -11.46
CA VAL A 116 -11.47 2.69 -12.04
C VAL A 116 -11.71 4.07 -12.65
N LEU A 117 -11.60 4.16 -13.97
CA LEU A 117 -11.92 5.36 -14.79
C LEU A 117 -13.24 6.04 -14.38
N GLN A 118 -14.22 5.24 -13.92
CA GLN A 118 -15.53 5.71 -13.48
C GLN A 118 -15.56 6.38 -12.09
N GLN A 119 -14.47 6.50 -11.34
CA GLN A 119 -14.44 7.28 -10.09
C GLN A 119 -13.53 8.52 -10.15
N ASP A 120 -12.77 8.68 -11.24
CA ASP A 120 -11.81 9.77 -11.40
C ASP A 120 -12.47 11.12 -11.74
N TRP A 121 -13.68 11.11 -12.29
CA TRP A 121 -14.48 12.33 -12.50
C TRP A 121 -14.82 13.01 -11.16
N ALA A 122 -15.24 12.24 -10.16
CA ALA A 122 -15.55 12.78 -8.83
C ALA A 122 -14.32 13.39 -8.14
N VAL A 123 -13.12 12.90 -8.46
CA VAL A 123 -11.86 13.47 -7.95
C VAL A 123 -11.61 14.86 -8.54
N GLY A 124 -11.73 15.00 -9.86
CA GLY A 124 -11.58 16.29 -10.53
C GLY A 124 -12.59 17.33 -10.05
N ASP A 125 -13.86 16.92 -9.90
CA ASP A 125 -14.93 17.80 -9.41
C ASP A 125 -14.73 18.25 -7.95
N TYR A 126 -14.40 17.32 -7.04
CA TYR A 126 -14.10 17.62 -5.65
C TYR A 126 -12.88 18.55 -5.49
N ALA A 127 -11.83 18.29 -6.28
CA ALA A 127 -10.64 19.11 -6.29
C ALA A 127 -10.94 20.54 -6.78
N ALA A 128 -11.77 20.70 -7.81
CA ALA A 128 -12.18 22.03 -8.29
C ALA A 128 -12.93 22.82 -7.22
N HIS A 129 -13.89 22.20 -6.54
CA HIS A 129 -14.63 22.85 -5.45
C HIS A 129 -13.73 23.26 -4.29
N THR A 130 -12.75 22.42 -3.96
CA THR A 130 -11.79 22.71 -2.89
C THR A 130 -10.88 23.87 -3.28
N TYR A 131 -10.34 23.86 -4.51
CA TYR A 131 -9.54 24.95 -5.04
C TYR A 131 -10.31 26.29 -5.02
N CYS A 132 -11.57 26.30 -5.46
CA CYS A 132 -12.43 27.48 -5.46
C CYS A 132 -12.74 27.96 -4.03
N ALA A 133 -13.09 27.04 -3.12
CA ALA A 133 -13.43 27.37 -1.74
C ALA A 133 -12.27 28.02 -0.97
N LEU A 134 -11.03 27.72 -1.38
CA LEU A 134 -9.82 28.24 -0.74
C LEU A 134 -9.30 29.52 -1.41
N GLY A 135 -10.05 30.09 -2.36
CA GLY A 135 -9.61 31.29 -3.07
C GLY A 135 -8.32 31.08 -3.85
N GLY A 136 -8.04 29.85 -4.29
CA GLY A 136 -6.84 29.51 -5.06
C GLY A 136 -5.56 29.46 -4.23
N LEU A 137 -5.66 29.51 -2.90
CA LEU A 137 -4.52 29.32 -2.02
C LEU A 137 -3.95 27.90 -2.17
N SER A 138 -2.62 27.81 -2.25
CA SER A 138 -1.91 26.54 -2.26
C SER A 138 -1.98 25.89 -0.88
N ILE A 139 -2.85 24.90 -0.69
CA ILE A 139 -2.81 24.03 0.49
C ILE A 139 -1.49 23.25 0.48
N PRO A 140 -0.87 23.03 1.65
CA PRO A 140 0.13 21.98 1.82
C PRO A 140 -0.38 20.67 1.23
N VAL A 141 0.35 20.17 0.25
CA VAL A 141 0.03 19.00 -0.59
C VAL A 141 -0.26 17.75 0.26
N GLU A 142 0.30 17.69 1.46
CA GLU A 142 0.15 16.59 2.40
C GLU A 142 -1.31 16.34 2.84
N GLN A 143 -2.16 17.37 2.84
CA GLN A 143 -3.57 17.22 3.19
C GLN A 143 -4.41 16.61 2.06
N PHE A 144 -3.97 16.76 0.81
CA PHE A 144 -4.68 16.20 -0.36
C PHE A 144 -4.16 14.80 -0.73
N SER A 145 -2.87 14.54 -0.54
CA SER A 145 -2.19 13.28 -0.89
C SER A 145 -2.50 12.11 0.04
N SER A 146 -3.10 12.36 1.20
CA SER A 146 -3.56 11.33 2.14
C SER A 146 -4.95 10.74 1.80
N GLY A 147 -5.62 11.27 0.76
CA GLY A 147 -6.87 10.73 0.25
C GLY A 147 -6.69 9.39 -0.49
N PRO A 148 -7.65 8.45 -0.40
CA PRO A 148 -7.54 7.09 -0.97
C PRO A 148 -7.67 7.02 -2.50
N ARG A 149 -7.44 8.10 -3.24
CA ARG A 149 -7.74 8.17 -4.68
C ARG A 149 -6.56 8.70 -5.47
N ARG A 150 -5.76 7.79 -6.02
CA ARG A 150 -4.82 8.11 -7.09
C ARG A 150 -5.49 7.80 -8.43
N VAL A 151 -5.54 8.81 -9.29
CA VAL A 151 -5.99 8.67 -10.68
C VAL A 151 -4.88 7.97 -11.46
N CYS A 152 -5.07 6.71 -11.84
CA CYS A 152 -4.01 5.97 -12.53
C CYS A 152 -4.21 5.85 -14.05
N GLY A 153 -3.10 6.03 -14.76
CA GLY A 153 -3.04 5.95 -16.22
C GLY A 153 -3.29 7.30 -16.89
N ALA A 154 -2.65 7.52 -18.04
CA ALA A 154 -2.72 8.81 -18.75
C ALA A 154 -4.16 9.22 -19.11
N ALA A 155 -5.00 8.26 -19.51
CA ALA A 155 -6.40 8.52 -19.85
C ALA A 155 -7.22 9.03 -18.66
N ALA A 156 -7.09 8.37 -17.50
CA ALA A 156 -7.75 8.76 -16.26
C ALA A 156 -7.30 10.15 -15.80
N ARG A 157 -5.98 10.42 -15.85
CA ARG A 157 -5.40 11.73 -15.49
C ARG A 157 -5.95 12.83 -16.36
N MET A 158 -6.06 12.59 -17.67
CA MET A 158 -6.68 13.53 -18.60
C MET A 158 -8.16 13.76 -18.26
N GLN A 159 -8.91 12.72 -17.93
CA GLN A 159 -10.32 12.84 -17.58
C GLN A 159 -10.52 13.62 -16.26
N CYS A 160 -9.72 13.33 -15.23
CA CYS A 160 -9.71 14.10 -13.98
C CYS A 160 -9.39 15.58 -14.25
N ARG A 161 -8.35 15.87 -15.05
CA ARG A 161 -7.97 17.25 -15.41
C ARG A 161 -9.09 17.98 -16.16
N ARG A 162 -9.73 17.32 -17.14
CA ARG A 162 -10.87 17.89 -17.88
C ARG A 162 -12.03 18.21 -16.95
N GLN A 163 -12.37 17.29 -16.05
CA GLN A 163 -13.45 17.49 -15.09
C GLN A 163 -13.14 18.62 -14.11
N PHE A 164 -11.90 18.66 -13.60
CA PHE A 164 -11.43 19.76 -12.76
C PHE A 164 -11.59 21.10 -13.48
N ASP A 165 -11.09 21.23 -14.71
CA ASP A 165 -11.16 22.49 -15.46
C ASP A 165 -12.60 22.91 -15.76
N GLN A 166 -13.47 21.95 -16.06
CA GLN A 166 -14.88 22.21 -16.29
C GLN A 166 -15.57 22.71 -15.02
N SER A 167 -15.42 21.99 -13.91
CA SER A 167 -16.02 22.36 -12.63
C SER A 167 -15.46 23.67 -12.08
N ALA A 168 -14.15 23.90 -12.16
CA ALA A 168 -13.52 25.12 -11.67
C ALA A 168 -13.94 26.36 -12.50
N ARG A 169 -14.11 26.22 -13.83
CA ARG A 169 -14.62 27.32 -14.67
C ARG A 169 -16.06 27.68 -14.29
N ASN A 170 -16.87 26.68 -14.01
CA ASN A 170 -18.27 26.88 -13.63
C ASN A 170 -18.40 27.50 -12.23
N THR A 171 -17.50 27.16 -11.30
CA THR A 171 -17.59 27.57 -9.90
C THR A 171 -16.82 28.86 -9.58
N CYS A 172 -15.62 29.04 -10.14
CA CYS A 172 -14.74 30.17 -9.84
C CYS A 172 -13.92 30.64 -11.07
N GLY A 173 -14.58 30.82 -12.21
CA GLY A 173 -13.92 31.18 -13.48
C GLY A 173 -13.01 32.42 -13.41
N GLU A 174 -13.40 33.46 -12.66
CA GLU A 174 -12.58 34.67 -12.47
C GLU A 174 -11.25 34.36 -11.75
N LEU A 175 -11.28 33.47 -10.74
CA LEU A 175 -10.11 33.05 -9.99
C LEU A 175 -9.14 32.23 -10.84
N MET A 176 -9.65 31.38 -11.74
CA MET A 176 -8.80 30.61 -12.67
C MET A 176 -7.98 31.50 -13.61
N SER A 177 -8.47 32.71 -13.90
CA SER A 177 -7.75 33.67 -14.76
C SER A 177 -6.59 34.37 -14.05
N THR A 178 -6.72 34.57 -12.73
CA THR A 178 -5.74 35.29 -11.92
C THR A 178 -4.75 34.36 -11.21
N ASN A 179 -5.14 33.10 -10.96
CA ASN A 179 -4.32 32.13 -10.24
C ASN A 179 -4.41 30.74 -10.93
N PRO A 180 -3.53 30.44 -11.90
CA PRO A 180 -3.65 29.21 -12.69
C PRO A 180 -3.59 27.95 -11.80
N PRO A 181 -4.56 27.02 -11.92
CA PRO A 181 -4.66 25.89 -11.00
C PRO A 181 -3.68 24.76 -11.32
N ASP A 182 -2.68 24.95 -12.19
CA ASP A 182 -1.86 23.88 -12.75
C ASP A 182 -1.25 22.96 -11.70
N ARG A 183 -0.72 23.55 -10.62
CA ARG A 183 -0.15 22.79 -9.51
C ARG A 183 -1.22 22.02 -8.76
N PHE A 184 -2.30 22.67 -8.34
CA PHE A 184 -3.40 22.03 -7.59
C PHE A 184 -4.06 20.91 -8.40
N ARG A 185 -4.34 21.18 -9.67
CA ARG A 185 -4.90 20.24 -10.65
C ARG A 185 -3.97 19.06 -10.89
N SER A 186 -2.66 19.31 -11.03
CA SER A 186 -1.69 18.22 -11.19
C SER A 186 -1.71 17.34 -9.95
N LEU A 187 -1.49 17.91 -8.76
CA LEU A 187 -1.47 17.17 -7.49
C LEU A 187 -2.73 16.34 -7.28
N ALA A 188 -3.91 16.93 -7.50
CA ALA A 188 -5.19 16.23 -7.35
C ALA A 188 -5.37 15.07 -8.35
N CYS A 189 -4.88 15.24 -9.57
CA CYS A 189 -5.08 14.27 -10.66
C CYS A 189 -3.88 13.35 -10.92
N THR A 190 -2.74 13.53 -10.25
CA THR A 190 -1.56 12.64 -10.39
C THR A 190 -1.14 12.04 -9.06
N GLY A 191 -1.44 12.69 -7.93
CA GLY A 191 -0.96 12.29 -6.61
C GLY A 191 0.56 12.43 -6.44
N GLU A 192 1.18 13.26 -7.28
CA GLU A 192 2.59 13.64 -7.31
C GLU A 192 2.71 15.14 -7.09
#